data_AF-A0A523NJE8-F1
#
_entry.id   AF-A0A523NJE8-F1
#
_cell.length_a   1.000
_cell.length_b   1.000
_cell.length_c   1.000
_cell.angle_alpha   90.00
_cell.angle_beta   90.00
_cell.angle_gamma   90.00
#
_symmetry.space_group_name_H-M   'P 1'
#
loop_
_entity.id
_entity.type
_entity.pdbx_description
1 polymer ?
#
loop_
_entity_poly.entity_id
_entity_poly.type
_entity_poly.pdbx_seq_one_letter_code
_entity_poly.pdbx_strand_id
1 'polypeptide(L)'
;MRLMISIGISVLFLLIPLDCFAEEMGKEELQNGLGFVEAGEWGAFVNNPTQENYFALGKLLANCKKDNLQCENKLRPHYSRSEELIELALKGKKRAIDITFASIRLLDGGELGDAMRALGSIIGSDPELFFREIRMHGISSNIMGRIVIKTPLELTDQLDLQLEVLRKRLKSISSLHVEDPFLIPYHNEVIKSLQGEINFREKNP
;
A
#
# COMPACT_ATOMS: atom_id res chain seq x y z
N MET A 1 19.89 -36.77 -58.35
CA MET A 1 21.06 -36.99 -57.47
C MET A 1 21.58 -35.64 -56.99
N ARG A 2 21.11 -35.17 -55.83
CA ARG A 2 21.71 -34.05 -55.08
C ARG A 2 21.60 -34.40 -53.60
N LEU A 3 22.78 -34.50 -52.99
CA LEU A 3 23.07 -34.98 -51.64
C LEU A 3 22.72 -33.86 -50.64
N MET A 4 21.93 -34.17 -49.61
CA MET A 4 21.80 -33.34 -48.41
C MET A 4 22.99 -33.63 -47.51
N ILE A 5 23.74 -32.60 -47.12
CA ILE A 5 24.77 -32.68 -46.08
C ILE A 5 24.33 -31.73 -44.97
N SER A 6 23.88 -32.31 -43.85
CA SER A 6 23.62 -31.62 -42.59
C SER A 6 24.83 -31.83 -41.69
N ILE A 7 25.55 -30.76 -41.35
CA ILE A 7 26.71 -30.78 -40.46
C ILE A 7 26.24 -30.28 -39.09
N GLY A 8 26.46 -31.11 -38.08
CA GLY A 8 26.11 -30.87 -36.70
C GLY A 8 26.93 -29.74 -36.06
N ILE A 9 26.27 -28.96 -35.21
CA ILE A 9 26.90 -27.97 -34.35
C ILE A 9 27.22 -28.65 -33.02
N SER A 10 28.51 -28.85 -32.77
CA SER A 10 29.05 -29.23 -31.46
C SER A 10 28.98 -28.04 -30.51
N VAL A 11 28.19 -28.16 -29.44
CA VAL A 11 28.20 -27.21 -28.32
C VAL A 11 29.34 -27.60 -27.38
N LEU A 12 30.42 -26.83 -27.44
CA LEU A 12 31.55 -26.91 -26.54
C LEU A 12 31.20 -26.17 -25.25
N PHE A 13 30.94 -26.90 -24.16
CA PHE A 13 30.83 -26.33 -22.81
C PHE A 13 32.22 -25.91 -22.33
N LEU A 14 32.46 -24.60 -22.28
CA LEU A 14 33.63 -24.02 -21.61
C LEU A 14 33.39 -24.04 -20.09
N LEU A 15 34.22 -24.84 -19.40
CA LEU A 15 34.42 -24.82 -17.95
C LEU A 15 35.13 -23.52 -17.57
N ILE A 16 34.48 -22.67 -16.78
CA ILE A 16 35.12 -21.54 -16.10
C ILE A 16 35.39 -21.99 -14.65
N PRO A 17 36.64 -21.88 -14.15
CA PRO A 17 36.95 -22.13 -12.75
C PRO A 17 36.41 -20.99 -11.87
N LEU A 18 35.64 -21.36 -10.84
CA LEU A 18 35.16 -20.52 -9.75
C LEU A 18 36.28 -20.38 -8.71
N ASP A 19 37.21 -19.45 -8.92
CA ASP A 19 38.15 -19.01 -7.88
C ASP A 19 38.40 -17.50 -8.02
N CYS A 20 37.42 -16.67 -7.65
CA CYS A 20 37.66 -15.28 -7.23
C CYS A 20 36.38 -14.62 -6.69
N PHE A 21 36.05 -14.87 -5.43
CA PHE A 21 35.23 -13.95 -4.63
C PHE A 21 35.82 -13.99 -3.21
N ALA A 22 36.77 -13.11 -2.95
CA ALA A 22 36.52 -11.81 -2.29
C ALA A 22 36.29 -12.01 -0.80
N GLU A 23 37.44 -12.04 -0.13
CA GLU A 23 37.68 -11.88 1.29
C GLU A 23 37.40 -10.42 1.67
N GLU A 24 36.24 -10.15 2.29
CA GLU A 24 36.03 -8.98 3.17
C GLU A 24 34.87 -9.29 4.13
N MET A 25 35.08 -10.30 4.98
CA MET A 25 34.25 -10.54 6.16
C MET A 25 34.67 -9.55 7.26
N GLY A 26 33.78 -8.63 7.61
CA GLY A 26 34.05 -7.69 8.68
C GLY A 26 32.93 -6.70 8.98
N LYS A 27 31.68 -7.19 9.15
CA LYS A 27 30.58 -6.48 9.84
C LYS A 27 29.32 -7.35 10.07
N GLU A 28 29.51 -8.65 10.28
CA GLU A 28 28.42 -9.59 10.48
C GLU A 28 28.43 -10.11 11.93
N GLU A 29 28.06 -9.25 12.89
CA GLU A 29 27.80 -9.71 14.27
C GLU A 29 26.99 -8.66 15.08
N LEU A 30 25.74 -8.39 14.65
CA LEU A 30 24.69 -7.79 15.52
C LEU A 30 23.29 -7.76 14.85
N GLN A 31 22.85 -8.84 14.17
CA GLN A 31 21.48 -8.91 13.62
C GLN A 31 20.74 -10.25 13.82
N ASN A 32 21.27 -11.17 14.62
CA ASN A 32 20.56 -12.41 14.94
C ASN A 32 19.85 -12.27 16.29
N GLY A 33 18.63 -11.71 16.27
CA GLY A 33 17.78 -11.60 17.46
C GLY A 33 16.31 -11.22 17.22
N LEU A 34 15.95 -10.69 16.05
CA LEU A 34 14.57 -10.41 15.66
C LEU A 34 14.41 -10.75 14.18
N GLY A 35 13.76 -11.88 13.88
CA GLY A 35 13.51 -12.33 12.51
C GLY A 35 12.53 -11.41 11.79
N PHE A 36 13.07 -10.37 11.14
CA PHE A 36 12.36 -9.58 10.13
C PHE A 36 12.37 -10.39 8.82
N VAL A 37 11.20 -10.68 8.27
CA VAL A 37 11.11 -11.15 6.88
C VAL A 37 11.60 -10.00 6.00
N GLU A 38 12.44 -10.37 5.05
CA GLU A 38 13.43 -9.53 4.38
C GLU A 38 12.95 -8.14 3.97
N ALA A 39 13.88 -7.18 4.06
CA ALA A 39 13.83 -5.92 3.33
C ALA A 39 13.68 -6.06 1.78
N GLY A 40 13.57 -7.30 1.27
CA GLY A 40 13.59 -7.69 -0.14
C GLY A 40 12.34 -7.25 -0.89
N GLU A 41 11.17 -7.85 -0.67
CA GLU A 41 9.97 -7.56 -1.47
C GLU A 41 9.43 -6.16 -1.23
N TRP A 42 9.42 -5.72 0.03
CA TRP A 42 9.06 -4.34 0.38
C TRP A 42 9.97 -3.35 -0.32
N GLY A 43 11.30 -3.52 -0.19
CA GLY A 43 12.30 -2.67 -0.82
C GLY A 43 12.22 -2.71 -2.35
N ALA A 44 12.08 -3.90 -2.94
CA ALA A 44 11.95 -4.06 -4.38
C ALA A 44 10.73 -3.31 -4.93
N PHE A 45 9.59 -3.40 -4.25
CA PHE A 45 8.38 -2.71 -4.65
C PHE A 45 8.50 -1.19 -4.54
N VAL A 46 8.93 -0.66 -3.39
CA VAL A 46 8.97 0.80 -3.19
C VAL A 46 10.06 1.48 -4.03
N ASN A 47 11.19 0.80 -4.28
CA ASN A 47 12.24 1.30 -5.16
C ASN A 47 11.82 1.26 -6.63
N ASN A 48 11.05 0.24 -7.03
CA ASN A 48 10.63 0.05 -8.41
C ASN A 48 9.25 -0.68 -8.48
N PRO A 49 8.11 0.05 -8.49
CA PRO A 49 6.76 -0.53 -8.43
C PRO A 49 6.29 -1.13 -9.77
N THR A 50 7.11 -2.03 -10.32
CA THR A 50 6.79 -2.83 -11.50
C THR A 50 5.64 -3.79 -11.19
N GLN A 51 5.06 -4.36 -12.25
CA GLN A 51 4.03 -5.39 -12.10
C GLN A 51 4.55 -6.64 -11.38
N GLU A 52 5.80 -7.02 -11.65
CA GLU A 52 6.46 -8.17 -11.01
C GLU A 52 6.61 -7.96 -9.50
N ASN A 53 7.19 -6.84 -9.07
CA ASN A 53 7.40 -6.55 -7.66
C ASN A 53 6.07 -6.39 -6.91
N TYR A 54 5.06 -5.80 -7.59
CA TYR A 54 3.70 -5.73 -7.07
C TYR A 54 3.11 -7.11 -6.79
N PHE A 55 3.21 -8.04 -7.74
CA PHE A 55 2.68 -9.39 -7.56
C PHE A 55 3.43 -10.18 -6.48
N ALA A 56 4.76 -10.04 -6.41
CA ALA A 56 5.56 -10.67 -5.39
C ALA A 56 5.12 -10.24 -3.99
N LEU A 57 5.05 -8.93 -3.74
CA LEU A 57 4.61 -8.37 -2.46
C LEU A 57 3.12 -8.68 -2.18
N GLY A 58 2.25 -8.55 -3.18
CA GLY A 58 0.83 -8.85 -3.05
C GLY A 58 0.57 -10.30 -2.64
N LYS A 59 1.32 -11.26 -3.19
CA LYS A 59 1.25 -12.68 -2.80
C LYS A 59 1.66 -12.88 -1.34
N LEU A 60 2.71 -12.19 -0.90
CA LEU A 60 3.18 -12.24 0.48
C LEU A 60 2.10 -11.72 1.45
N LEU A 61 1.50 -10.57 1.13
CA LEU A 61 0.43 -9.96 1.93
C LEU A 61 -0.84 -10.82 1.96
N ALA A 62 -1.24 -11.40 0.84
CA ALA A 62 -2.44 -12.24 0.72
C ALA A 62 -2.35 -13.55 1.52
N ASN A 63 -1.14 -14.11 1.67
CA ASN A 63 -0.93 -15.33 2.46
C ASN A 63 -1.06 -15.08 3.97
N CYS A 64 -1.06 -13.81 4.38
CA CYS A 64 -1.21 -13.43 5.76
C CYS A 64 -2.68 -13.32 6.13
N LYS A 65 -3.21 -14.25 6.92
CA LYS A 65 -4.61 -14.17 7.39
C LYS A 65 -4.75 -13.15 8.52
N LYS A 66 -5.94 -12.53 8.61
CA LYS A 66 -6.30 -11.47 9.57
C LYS A 66 -6.13 -11.86 11.04
N ASP A 67 -6.19 -13.15 11.36
CA ASP A 67 -6.15 -13.64 12.74
C ASP A 67 -4.80 -14.26 13.12
N ASN A 68 -3.76 -14.01 12.34
CA ASN A 68 -2.43 -14.55 12.57
C ASN A 68 -1.44 -13.43 12.96
N LEU A 69 -1.39 -13.10 14.26
CA LEU A 69 -0.47 -12.10 14.81
C LEU A 69 1.01 -12.38 14.51
N GLN A 70 1.40 -13.65 14.44
CA GLN A 70 2.78 -14.01 14.07
C GLN A 70 3.09 -13.63 12.64
N CYS A 71 2.11 -13.70 11.75
CA CYS A 71 2.27 -13.26 10.38
C CYS A 71 2.37 -11.73 10.29
N GLU A 72 1.55 -11.00 11.05
CA GLU A 72 1.55 -9.53 11.02
C GLU A 72 2.89 -8.96 11.47
N ASN A 73 3.44 -9.46 12.57
CA ASN A 73 4.75 -9.02 13.07
C ASN A 73 5.89 -9.34 12.10
N LYS A 74 5.79 -10.45 11.36
CA LYS A 74 6.82 -10.87 10.39
C LYS A 74 6.77 -10.06 9.10
N LEU A 75 5.58 -9.72 8.63
CA LEU A 75 5.38 -9.02 7.35
C LEU A 75 5.33 -7.51 7.46
N ARG A 76 5.30 -6.97 8.69
CA ARG A 76 5.30 -5.55 8.92
C ARG A 76 6.51 -4.91 8.23
N PRO A 77 6.30 -3.90 7.37
CA PRO A 77 7.42 -3.20 6.74
C PRO A 77 8.25 -2.47 7.80
N HIS A 78 9.54 -2.29 7.53
CA HIS A 78 10.34 -1.31 8.25
C HIS A 78 9.75 0.09 8.03
N TYR A 79 9.87 0.96 9.04
CA TYR A 79 9.31 2.32 9.03
C TYR A 79 9.65 3.12 7.75
N SER A 80 10.93 3.13 7.36
CA SER A 80 11.35 3.81 6.13
C SER A 80 10.64 3.28 4.85
N ARG A 81 10.29 1.99 4.81
CA ARG A 81 9.58 1.38 3.66
C ARG A 81 8.10 1.73 3.67
N SER A 82 7.50 1.87 4.86
CA SER A 82 6.12 2.34 4.96
C SER A 82 6.00 3.80 4.51
N GLU A 83 6.94 4.66 4.89
CA GLU A 83 7.01 6.05 4.40
C GLU A 83 7.14 6.13 2.87
N GLU A 84 8.07 5.39 2.28
CA GLU A 84 8.26 5.35 0.81
C GLU A 84 7.00 4.86 0.07
N LEU A 85 6.32 3.83 0.62
CA LEU A 85 5.04 3.35 0.09
C LEU A 85 3.97 4.45 0.14
N ILE A 86 3.85 5.13 1.28
CA ILE A 86 2.86 6.19 1.51
C ILE A 86 3.10 7.35 0.54
N GLU A 87 4.35 7.73 0.29
CA GLU A 87 4.67 8.74 -0.71
C GLU A 87 4.24 8.34 -2.12
N LEU A 88 4.45 7.08 -2.52
CA LEU A 88 4.00 6.57 -3.82
C LEU A 88 2.48 6.62 -3.93
N ALA A 89 1.76 6.28 -2.85
CA ALA A 89 0.30 6.37 -2.80
C ALA A 89 -0.18 7.83 -2.92
N LEU A 90 0.45 8.77 -2.22
CA LEU A 90 0.18 10.22 -2.33
C LEU A 90 0.42 10.76 -3.75
N LYS A 91 1.42 10.22 -4.45
CA LYS A 91 1.70 10.51 -5.88
C LYS A 91 0.68 9.85 -6.84
N GLY A 92 -0.39 9.23 -6.33
CA GLY A 92 -1.45 8.62 -7.13
C GLY A 92 -1.05 7.33 -7.83
N LYS A 93 0.03 6.65 -7.38
CA LYS A 93 0.47 5.40 -8.01
C LYS A 93 -0.48 4.27 -7.61
N LYS A 94 -1.34 3.83 -8.55
CA LYS A 94 -2.41 2.83 -8.32
C LYS A 94 -1.95 1.56 -7.59
N ARG A 95 -0.79 0.99 -7.95
CA ARG A 95 -0.25 -0.20 -7.28
C ARG A 95 0.16 0.08 -5.84
N ALA A 96 0.72 1.27 -5.56
CA ALA A 96 1.07 1.65 -4.20
C ALA A 96 -0.17 1.85 -3.35
N ILE A 97 -1.21 2.49 -3.91
CA ILE A 97 -2.53 2.62 -3.27
C ILE A 97 -3.08 1.25 -2.84
N ASP A 98 -3.12 0.29 -3.78
CA ASP A 98 -3.59 -1.07 -3.50
C ASP A 98 -2.76 -1.75 -2.40
N ILE A 99 -1.43 -1.68 -2.47
CA ILE A 99 -0.55 -2.24 -1.43
C ILE A 99 -0.76 -1.53 -0.08
N THR A 100 -0.97 -0.21 -0.04
CA THR A 100 -1.27 0.53 1.20
C THR A 100 -2.59 0.06 1.81
N PHE A 101 -3.61 -0.22 1.01
CA PHE A 101 -4.85 -0.84 1.52
C PHE A 101 -4.59 -2.26 2.05
N ALA A 102 -3.87 -3.09 1.28
CA ALA A 102 -3.56 -4.47 1.66
C ALA A 102 -2.76 -4.57 2.96
N SER A 103 -1.88 -3.60 3.22
CA SER A 103 -0.98 -3.59 4.37
C SER A 103 -1.49 -2.78 5.56
N ILE A 104 -2.66 -2.12 5.47
CA ILE A 104 -3.11 -1.16 6.50
C ILE A 104 -3.18 -1.76 7.91
N ARG A 105 -3.52 -3.04 8.03
CA ARG A 105 -3.58 -3.75 9.32
C ARG A 105 -2.22 -4.06 9.93
N LEU A 106 -1.15 -3.99 9.12
CA LEU A 106 0.23 -4.23 9.56
C LEU A 106 0.87 -2.96 10.13
N LEU A 107 0.20 -1.81 9.97
CA LEU A 107 0.68 -0.50 10.41
C LEU A 107 0.05 -0.14 11.76
N ASP A 108 0.79 0.60 12.59
CA ASP A 108 0.26 1.18 13.82
C ASP A 108 0.70 2.65 13.99
N GLY A 109 0.28 3.27 15.11
CA GLY A 109 0.77 4.57 15.53
C GLY A 109 0.75 5.65 14.45
N GLY A 110 1.91 6.28 14.23
CA GLY A 110 2.12 7.31 13.23
C GLY A 110 1.95 6.79 11.80
N GLU A 111 2.56 5.64 11.48
CA GLU A 111 2.54 5.01 10.15
C GLU A 111 1.11 4.76 9.66
N LEU A 112 0.27 4.20 10.53
CA LEU A 112 -1.14 3.98 10.24
C LEU A 112 -1.86 5.30 9.99
N GLY A 113 -1.52 6.32 10.80
CA GLY A 113 -2.04 7.67 10.64
C GLY A 113 -1.73 8.26 9.27
N ASP A 114 -0.48 8.12 8.81
CA ASP A 114 0.00 8.65 7.54
C ASP A 114 -0.56 7.88 6.34
N ALA A 115 -0.60 6.54 6.42
CA ALA A 115 -1.26 5.72 5.42
C ALA A 115 -2.73 6.09 5.25
N MET A 116 -3.47 6.25 6.35
CA MET A 116 -4.86 6.68 6.28
C MET A 116 -5.03 8.08 5.67
N ARG A 117 -4.14 9.03 5.96
CA ARG A 117 -4.17 10.37 5.31
C ARG A 117 -3.95 10.25 3.80
N ALA A 118 -2.97 9.45 3.39
CA ALA A 118 -2.67 9.22 1.98
C ALA A 118 -3.86 8.57 1.26
N LEU A 119 -4.45 7.52 1.83
CA LEU A 119 -5.64 6.88 1.27
C LEU A 119 -6.84 7.84 1.21
N GLY A 120 -7.02 8.68 2.23
CA GLY A 120 -8.08 9.70 2.24
C GLY A 120 -7.92 10.75 1.14
N SER A 121 -6.71 11.02 0.66
CA SER A 121 -6.48 11.95 -0.46
C SER A 121 -7.09 11.45 -1.78
N ILE A 122 -7.18 10.12 -1.96
CA ILE A 122 -7.73 9.48 -3.16
C ILE A 122 -9.19 9.83 -3.34
N ILE A 123 -9.97 9.94 -2.26
CA ILE A 123 -11.40 10.25 -2.29
C ILE A 123 -11.71 11.52 -3.09
N GLY A 124 -10.86 12.54 -2.97
CA GLY A 124 -11.06 13.81 -3.66
C GLY A 124 -10.64 13.82 -5.13
N SER A 125 -9.96 12.76 -5.61
CA SER A 125 -9.42 12.67 -6.98
C SER A 125 -10.03 11.51 -7.77
N ASP A 126 -10.24 10.36 -7.14
CA ASP A 126 -10.78 9.13 -7.73
C ASP A 126 -11.59 8.34 -6.67
N PRO A 127 -12.83 8.78 -6.35
CA PRO A 127 -13.65 8.11 -5.35
C PRO A 127 -14.05 6.68 -5.77
N GLU A 128 -14.10 6.38 -7.07
CA GLU A 128 -14.37 5.02 -7.58
C GLU A 128 -13.25 4.04 -7.23
N LEU A 129 -12.00 4.44 -7.45
CA LEU A 129 -10.83 3.68 -6.99
C LEU A 129 -10.92 3.42 -5.48
N PHE A 130 -11.22 4.45 -4.68
CA PHE A 130 -11.34 4.28 -3.24
C PHE A 130 -12.35 3.18 -2.86
N PHE A 131 -13.58 3.22 -3.38
CA PHE A 131 -14.59 2.19 -3.05
C PHE A 131 -14.24 0.80 -3.60
N ARG A 132 -13.59 0.74 -4.77
CA ARG A 132 -13.08 -0.53 -5.30
C ARG A 132 -12.07 -1.16 -4.34
N GLU A 133 -11.10 -0.39 -3.85
CA GLU A 133 -10.09 -0.89 -2.93
C GLU A 133 -10.69 -1.29 -1.57
N ILE A 134 -11.63 -0.51 -1.03
CA ILE A 134 -12.35 -0.86 0.21
C ILE A 134 -12.99 -2.24 0.10
N ARG A 135 -13.65 -2.52 -1.03
CA ARG A 135 -14.27 -3.82 -1.31
C ARG A 135 -13.23 -4.92 -1.47
N MET A 136 -12.19 -4.71 -2.28
CA MET A 136 -11.18 -5.73 -2.56
C MET A 136 -10.46 -6.16 -1.29
N HIS A 137 -10.13 -5.21 -0.40
CA HIS A 137 -9.36 -5.47 0.82
C HIS A 137 -10.23 -5.72 2.06
N GLY A 138 -11.56 -5.71 1.91
CA GLY A 138 -12.49 -5.99 3.01
C GLY A 138 -12.34 -5.04 4.19
N ILE A 139 -12.12 -3.75 3.92
CA ILE A 139 -11.88 -2.74 4.94
C ILE A 139 -13.16 -2.54 5.78
N SER A 140 -13.01 -2.60 7.10
CA SER A 140 -14.13 -2.42 8.01
C SER A 140 -14.63 -0.97 8.03
N SER A 141 -15.91 -0.77 8.32
CA SER A 141 -16.51 0.56 8.39
C SER A 141 -15.80 1.49 9.37
N ASN A 142 -15.26 0.96 10.48
CA ASN A 142 -14.48 1.74 11.45
C ASN A 142 -13.18 2.29 10.82
N ILE A 143 -12.41 1.44 10.14
CA ILE A 143 -11.16 1.85 9.49
C ILE A 143 -11.45 2.81 8.34
N MET A 144 -12.49 2.52 7.54
CA MET A 144 -12.95 3.39 6.47
C MET A 144 -13.32 4.78 7.00
N GLY A 145 -14.10 4.86 8.08
CA GLY A 145 -14.47 6.11 8.75
C GLY A 145 -13.22 6.92 9.16
N ARG A 146 -12.20 6.26 9.69
CA ARG A 146 -10.92 6.91 10.07
C ARG A 146 -10.13 7.41 8.85
N ILE A 147 -10.15 6.68 7.74
CA ILE A 147 -9.48 7.10 6.50
C ILE A 147 -10.14 8.38 5.96
N VAL A 148 -11.47 8.40 5.88
CA VAL A 148 -12.20 9.47 5.17
C VAL A 148 -12.12 10.82 5.91
N ILE A 149 -12.03 10.79 7.25
CA ILE A 149 -11.94 12.00 8.08
C ILE A 149 -10.51 12.51 8.27
N LYS A 150 -9.49 11.70 7.98
CA LYS A 150 -8.10 12.09 8.20
C LYS A 150 -7.65 13.12 7.16
N THR A 151 -7.34 14.32 7.64
CA THR A 151 -6.81 15.42 6.84
C THR A 151 -5.29 15.36 6.76
N PRO A 152 -4.68 15.96 5.73
CA PRO A 152 -3.23 16.09 5.63
C PRO A 152 -2.60 16.69 6.89
N LEU A 153 -1.39 16.25 7.24
CA LEU A 153 -0.73 16.58 8.51
C LEU A 153 -0.41 18.09 8.61
N GLU A 154 -0.05 18.70 7.50
CA GLU A 154 0.21 20.14 7.36
C GLU A 154 -1.00 21.01 7.71
N LEU A 155 -2.20 20.43 7.74
CA LEU A 155 -3.42 21.14 8.08
C LEU A 155 -3.81 20.99 9.56
N THR A 156 -3.01 20.32 10.41
CA THR A 156 -3.41 19.97 11.79
C THR A 156 -3.98 21.14 12.59
N ASP A 157 -3.39 22.33 12.44
CA ASP A 157 -3.80 23.55 13.17
C ASP A 157 -4.61 24.53 12.30
N GLN A 158 -5.01 24.11 11.10
CA GLN A 158 -5.69 24.95 10.11
C GLN A 158 -7.12 24.46 9.91
N LEU A 159 -7.98 24.70 10.89
CA LEU A 159 -9.35 24.17 10.93
C LEU A 159 -10.16 24.47 9.65
N ASP A 160 -10.06 25.70 9.14
CA ASP A 160 -10.76 26.11 7.92
C ASP A 160 -10.33 25.28 6.70
N LEU A 161 -9.03 25.03 6.55
CA LEU A 161 -8.50 24.21 5.46
C LEU A 161 -8.87 22.73 5.64
N GLN A 162 -8.91 22.24 6.88
CA GLN A 162 -9.41 20.89 7.17
C GLN A 162 -10.87 20.75 6.75
N LEU A 163 -11.73 21.72 7.11
CA LEU A 163 -13.13 21.75 6.70
C LEU A 163 -13.28 21.79 5.18
N GLU A 164 -12.44 22.56 4.48
CA GLU A 164 -12.42 22.60 3.02
C GLU A 164 -12.13 21.21 2.42
N VAL A 165 -11.10 20.52 2.92
CA VAL A 165 -10.75 19.16 2.47
C VAL A 165 -11.91 18.19 2.70
N LEU A 166 -12.51 18.20 3.89
CA LEU A 166 -13.62 17.31 4.22
C LEU A 166 -14.86 17.58 3.36
N ARG A 167 -15.21 18.86 3.14
CA ARG A 167 -16.33 19.25 2.28
C ARG A 167 -16.08 18.87 0.82
N LYS A 168 -14.84 19.02 0.32
CA LYS A 168 -14.46 18.58 -1.02
C LYS A 168 -14.62 17.07 -1.19
N ARG A 169 -14.18 16.28 -0.21
CA ARG A 169 -14.37 14.82 -0.19
C ARG A 169 -15.85 14.45 -0.18
N LEU A 170 -16.63 15.09 0.70
CA LEU A 170 -18.08 14.87 0.79
C LEU A 170 -18.76 15.13 -0.56
N LYS A 171 -18.47 16.28 -1.18
CA LYS A 171 -18.99 16.61 -2.51
C LYS A 171 -18.65 15.54 -3.55
N SER A 172 -17.39 15.08 -3.58
CA SER A 172 -16.91 14.07 -4.53
C SER A 172 -17.63 12.73 -4.37
N ILE A 173 -17.82 12.28 -3.12
CA ILE A 173 -18.53 11.03 -2.83
C ILE A 173 -20.03 11.17 -3.07
N SER A 174 -20.66 12.27 -2.67
CA SER A 174 -22.09 12.48 -2.88
C SER A 174 -22.46 12.55 -4.36
N SER A 175 -21.56 12.98 -5.24
CA SER A 175 -21.77 12.96 -6.69
C SER A 175 -21.54 11.60 -7.34
N LEU A 176 -20.95 10.63 -6.62
CA LEU A 176 -20.66 9.31 -7.19
C LEU A 176 -21.95 8.49 -7.31
N HIS A 177 -22.22 7.99 -8.52
CA HIS A 177 -23.29 7.01 -8.74
C HIS A 177 -22.77 5.61 -8.38
N VAL A 178 -23.35 5.01 -7.34
CA VAL A 178 -22.97 3.67 -6.86
C VAL A 178 -24.06 2.69 -7.24
N GLU A 179 -23.81 1.90 -8.29
CA GLU A 179 -24.75 0.87 -8.77
C GLU A 179 -24.62 -0.44 -8.00
N ASP A 180 -23.43 -0.75 -7.49
CA ASP A 180 -23.17 -2.00 -6.80
C ASP A 180 -23.88 -2.03 -5.44
N PRO A 181 -24.88 -2.91 -5.23
CA PRO A 181 -25.62 -3.00 -3.97
C PRO A 181 -24.73 -3.28 -2.76
N PHE A 182 -23.57 -3.92 -2.96
CA PHE A 182 -22.61 -4.17 -1.91
C PHE A 182 -21.93 -2.89 -1.43
N LEU A 183 -21.73 -1.91 -2.32
CA LEU A 183 -21.04 -0.65 -2.01
C LEU A 183 -21.96 0.43 -1.45
N ILE A 184 -23.27 0.34 -1.68
CA ILE A 184 -24.25 1.33 -1.18
C ILE A 184 -24.15 1.55 0.35
N PRO A 185 -24.08 0.52 1.21
CA PRO A 185 -23.93 0.71 2.64
C PRO A 185 -22.63 1.44 3.01
N TYR A 186 -21.52 1.11 2.34
CA TYR A 186 -20.24 1.78 2.57
C TYR A 186 -20.28 3.23 2.14
N HIS A 187 -20.87 3.52 0.97
CA HIS A 187 -21.03 4.88 0.47
C HIS A 187 -21.81 5.77 1.45
N ASN A 188 -22.95 5.28 1.93
CA ASN A 188 -23.76 5.99 2.93
C ASN A 188 -23.00 6.22 4.25
N GLU A 189 -22.26 5.22 4.73
CA GLU A 189 -21.48 5.33 5.97
C GLU A 189 -20.33 6.34 5.85
N VAL A 190 -19.68 6.43 4.68
CA VAL A 190 -18.66 7.45 4.42
C VAL A 190 -19.27 8.84 4.43
N ILE A 191 -20.40 9.04 3.75
CA ILE A 191 -21.12 10.32 3.76
C ILE A 191 -21.47 10.74 5.19
N LYS A 192 -22.03 9.81 5.97
CA LYS A 192 -22.38 10.04 7.37
C LYS A 192 -21.16 10.40 8.22
N SER A 193 -20.04 9.69 8.05
CA SER A 193 -18.79 9.96 8.77
C SER A 193 -18.26 11.36 8.47
N LEU A 194 -18.22 11.74 7.18
CA LEU A 194 -17.77 13.07 6.75
C LEU A 194 -18.67 14.18 7.27
N GLN A 195 -19.99 14.02 7.15
CA GLN A 195 -20.96 14.99 7.67
C GLN A 195 -20.86 15.15 9.19
N GLY A 196 -20.71 14.03 9.92
CA GLY A 196 -20.54 14.04 11.36
C GLY A 196 -19.29 14.82 11.79
N GLU A 197 -18.17 14.57 11.11
CA GLU A 197 -16.90 15.25 11.39
C GLU A 197 -16.94 16.75 11.07
N ILE A 198 -17.52 17.13 9.92
CA ILE A 198 -17.70 18.54 9.53
C ILE A 198 -18.55 19.27 10.60
N ASN A 199 -19.70 18.70 10.96
CA ASN A 199 -20.59 19.28 11.96
C ASN A 199 -19.93 19.40 13.34
N PHE A 200 -19.09 18.43 13.71
CA PHE A 200 -18.36 18.47 14.97
C PHE A 200 -17.36 19.63 14.99
N ARG A 201 -16.55 19.77 13.93
CA ARG A 201 -15.54 20.83 13.80
C ARG A 201 -16.15 22.22 13.74
N GLU A 202 -17.25 22.40 13.02
CA GLU A 202 -17.97 23.68 12.96
C GLU A 202 -18.51 24.14 14.32
N LYS A 203 -18.81 23.21 15.23
CA LYS A 203 -19.28 23.50 16.59
C LYS A 203 -18.17 23.69 17.61
N ASN A 204 -16.94 23.29 17.29
CA ASN A 204 -15.78 23.31 18.18
C ASN A 204 -14.58 23.94 17.47
N PRO A 205 -14.61 25.27 17.21
CA PRO A 205 -13.55 25.97 16.51
C PRO A 205 -12.24 26.08 17.30
#